data_AF-A0A9E4WRE3-F1
#
_entry.id   AF-A0A9E4WRE3-F1
#
_cell.length_a   1.000
_cell.length_b   1.000
_cell.length_c   1.000
_cell.angle_alpha   90.00
_cell.angle_beta   90.00
_cell.angle_gamma   90.00
#
_symmetry.space_group_name_H-M   'P 1'
#
loop_
_entity.id
_entity.type
_entity.pdbx_description
1 polymer ?
#
loop_
_entity_poly.entity_id
_entity_poly.type
_entity_poly.pdbx_seq_one_letter_code
_entity_poly.pdbx_strand_id
1 'polypeptide(L)'
;MSPTKKGASAVDYVLSRGVIEIIPKGSLAEALQSGKKLRLKLGLDPSKPDLHIGHAVLLRKLRTLQEMGHQVVLIVGDWTAQIGDPSGQSIMRPMLTAEDVKANADTYMRQFFHVVDKA
;
A
#
# COMPACT_ATOMS: atom_id res chain seq x y z
N MET A 1 -11.35 0.67 -30.15
CA MET A 1 -11.55 1.72 -29.12
C MET A 1 -10.19 2.35 -28.81
N SER A 2 -10.10 3.69 -28.85
CA SER A 2 -8.84 4.44 -28.79
C SER A 2 -8.20 4.45 -27.38
N PRO A 3 -6.87 4.34 -27.24
CA PRO A 3 -6.15 4.24 -25.96
C PRO A 3 -6.34 5.44 -25.01
N THR A 4 -6.73 6.59 -25.53
CA THR A 4 -6.76 7.87 -24.80
C THR A 4 -7.90 8.01 -23.79
N LYS A 5 -9.01 7.28 -23.95
CA LYS A 5 -10.14 7.37 -23.01
C LYS A 5 -9.95 6.61 -21.69
N LYS A 6 -9.06 5.60 -21.62
CA LYS A 6 -8.81 4.83 -20.39
C LYS A 6 -8.03 5.63 -19.33
N GLY A 7 -7.12 6.51 -19.77
CA GLY A 7 -6.20 7.23 -18.87
C GLY A 7 -6.91 8.25 -17.98
N ALA A 8 -7.77 9.11 -18.55
CA ALA A 8 -8.49 10.14 -17.80
C ALA A 8 -9.43 9.52 -16.75
N SER A 9 -10.18 8.47 -17.12
CA SER A 9 -11.06 7.78 -16.17
C SER A 9 -10.31 7.08 -15.04
N ALA A 10 -9.08 6.59 -15.31
CA ALA A 10 -8.26 5.91 -14.31
C ALA A 10 -7.66 6.90 -13.30
N VAL A 11 -7.21 8.07 -13.75
CA VAL A 11 -6.69 9.13 -12.88
C VAL A 11 -7.80 9.63 -11.94
N ASP A 12 -8.98 9.96 -12.47
CA ASP A 12 -10.10 10.43 -11.63
C ASP A 12 -10.52 9.37 -10.60
N TYR A 13 -10.54 8.09 -11.00
CA TYR A 13 -10.80 6.98 -10.09
C TYR A 13 -9.75 6.88 -8.97
N VAL A 14 -8.47 7.02 -9.31
CA VAL A 14 -7.38 7.00 -8.33
C VAL A 14 -7.55 8.13 -7.33
N LEU A 15 -7.91 9.33 -7.78
CA LEU A 15 -7.97 10.53 -6.95
C LEU A 15 -9.21 10.63 -6.06
N SER A 16 -10.33 10.00 -6.44
CA SER A 16 -11.62 10.19 -5.75
C SER A 16 -12.18 8.93 -5.07
N ARG A 17 -12.08 7.75 -5.70
CA ARG A 17 -12.77 6.57 -5.19
C ARG A 17 -12.00 5.94 -4.02
N GLY A 18 -12.61 5.91 -2.83
CA GLY A 18 -12.02 5.29 -1.65
C GLY A 18 -10.79 6.04 -1.13
N VAL A 19 -10.71 7.35 -1.43
CA VAL A 19 -9.67 8.26 -0.94
C VAL A 19 -10.36 9.33 -0.11
N ILE A 20 -9.92 9.48 1.13
CA ILE A 20 -10.44 10.51 2.03
C ILE A 20 -9.77 11.85 1.72
N GLU A 21 -8.44 11.84 1.57
CA GLU A 21 -7.65 13.03 1.37
C GLU A 21 -6.37 12.73 0.60
N ILE A 22 -5.87 13.75 -0.12
CA ILE A 22 -4.58 13.74 -0.80
C ILE A 22 -3.85 15.00 -0.40
N ILE A 23 -2.65 14.84 0.15
CA ILE A 23 -1.85 15.94 0.69
C ILE A 23 -0.46 15.94 0.02
N PRO A 24 0.00 17.08 -0.51
CA PRO A 24 -0.74 18.32 -0.75
C PRO A 24 -1.85 18.14 -1.80
N LYS A 25 -2.92 18.94 -1.73
CA LYS A 25 -4.01 18.91 -2.72
C LYS A 25 -3.46 19.19 -4.13
N GLY A 26 -3.87 18.39 -5.12
CA GLY A 26 -3.44 18.52 -6.52
C GLY A 26 -2.10 17.87 -6.86
N SER A 27 -1.20 17.69 -5.88
CA SER A 27 0.16 17.18 -6.12
C SER A 27 0.20 15.79 -6.78
N LEU A 28 -0.68 14.87 -6.38
CA LEU A 28 -0.74 13.53 -6.99
C LEU A 28 -1.23 13.60 -8.44
N ALA A 29 -2.17 14.48 -8.76
CA ALA A 29 -2.65 14.65 -10.13
C ALA A 29 -1.53 15.15 -11.06
N GLU A 30 -0.78 16.16 -10.61
CA GLU A 30 0.39 16.67 -11.32
C GLU A 30 1.47 15.58 -11.49
N ALA A 31 1.74 14.81 -10.44
CA ALA A 31 2.71 13.72 -10.48
C ALA A 31 2.30 12.63 -11.49
N LEU A 32 1.02 12.23 -11.52
CA LEU A 32 0.49 11.24 -12.47
C LEU A 32 0.54 11.74 -13.92
N GLN A 33 0.36 13.05 -14.14
CA GLN A 33 0.42 13.67 -15.46
C GLN A 33 1.85 13.95 -15.94
N SER A 34 2.85 13.91 -15.05
CA SER A 34 4.24 14.22 -15.39
C SER A 34 4.92 13.24 -16.36
N GLY A 35 4.30 12.08 -16.63
CA GLY A 35 4.86 11.00 -17.44
C GLY A 35 5.97 10.21 -16.75
N LYS A 36 6.36 10.57 -15.51
CA LYS A 36 7.37 9.85 -14.74
C LYS A 36 6.80 8.58 -14.10
N LYS A 37 7.62 7.53 -14.05
CA LYS A 37 7.30 6.33 -13.27
C LYS A 37 7.40 6.64 -11.77
N LEU A 38 6.26 6.86 -11.12
CA LEU A 38 6.20 7.10 -9.68
C LEU A 38 6.57 5.83 -8.87
N ARG A 39 7.15 6.05 -7.69
CA ARG A 39 7.43 5.02 -6.69
C ARG A 39 6.45 5.18 -5.53
N LEU A 40 5.62 4.16 -5.33
CA LEU A 40 4.50 4.17 -4.40
C LEU A 40 4.87 3.36 -3.18
N LYS A 41 5.15 4.03 -2.07
CA LYS A 41 5.51 3.38 -0.82
C LYS A 41 4.25 2.93 -0.07
N LEU A 42 4.23 1.66 0.36
CA LEU A 42 3.35 1.18 1.41
C LEU A 42 4.19 0.62 2.55
N GLY A 43 4.00 1.13 3.76
CA GLY A 43 4.54 0.52 4.98
C GLY A 43 3.51 -0.43 5.58
N LEU A 44 3.92 -1.64 5.96
CA LEU A 44 3.10 -2.57 6.74
C LEU A 44 3.87 -3.02 7.99
N ASP A 45 3.14 -3.10 9.09
CA ASP A 45 3.60 -3.63 10.38
C ASP A 45 3.13 -5.09 10.52
N PRO A 46 4.03 -6.08 10.45
CA PRO A 46 3.68 -7.51 10.57
C PRO A 46 3.46 -7.93 12.05
N SER A 47 2.76 -7.10 12.82
CA SER A 47 2.39 -7.42 14.21
C SER A 47 1.30 -8.50 14.31
N LYS A 48 0.71 -8.89 13.17
CA LYS A 48 -0.18 -10.04 12.98
C LYS A 48 0.24 -10.78 11.70
N PRO A 49 -0.20 -12.03 11.48
CA PRO A 49 0.13 -12.78 10.27
C PRO A 49 -0.74 -12.46 9.05
N ASP A 50 -1.97 -11.97 9.22
CA ASP A 50 -2.94 -11.96 8.12
C ASP A 50 -3.46 -10.57 7.72
N LEU A 51 -3.55 -10.36 6.41
CA LEU A 51 -4.27 -9.25 5.81
C LEU A 51 -5.76 -9.55 5.83
N HIS A 52 -6.54 -8.71 6.52
CA HIS A 52 -8.00 -8.75 6.47
C HIS A 52 -8.59 -7.87 5.35
N ILE A 53 -9.90 -7.98 5.13
CA ILE A 53 -10.64 -7.28 4.06
C ILE A 53 -10.46 -5.75 4.06
N GLY A 54 -10.19 -5.12 5.22
CA GLY A 54 -9.88 -3.69 5.31
C GLY A 54 -8.67 -3.27 4.44
N HIS A 55 -7.70 -4.15 4.22
CA HIS A 55 -6.55 -3.87 3.36
C HIS A 55 -6.90 -3.86 1.87
N ALA A 56 -8.00 -4.50 1.47
CA ALA A 56 -8.35 -4.65 0.07
C ALA A 56 -8.55 -3.30 -0.65
N VAL A 57 -9.05 -2.28 0.04
CA VAL A 57 -9.23 -0.92 -0.53
C VAL A 57 -7.87 -0.36 -0.98
N LEU A 58 -6.88 -0.42 -0.10
CA LEU A 58 -5.53 0.05 -0.34
C LEU A 58 -4.80 -0.77 -1.42
N LEU A 59 -4.85 -2.10 -1.31
CA LEU A 59 -4.18 -3.00 -2.26
C LEU A 59 -4.72 -2.84 -3.68
N ARG A 60 -6.04 -2.70 -3.83
CA ARG A 60 -6.67 -2.44 -5.14
C ARG A 60 -6.24 -1.10 -5.72
N LYS A 61 -6.04 -0.07 -4.89
CA LYS A 61 -5.52 1.23 -5.35
C LYS A 61 -4.08 1.11 -5.85
N LEU A 62 -3.22 0.41 -5.12
CA LEU A 62 -1.85 0.12 -5.55
C LEU A 62 -1.83 -0.66 -6.85
N ARG A 63 -2.72 -1.65 -7.00
CA ARG A 63 -2.88 -2.41 -8.24
C ARG A 63 -3.25 -1.50 -9.42
N THR A 64 -4.25 -0.64 -9.27
CA THR A 64 -4.62 0.32 -10.34
C THR A 64 -3.43 1.20 -10.75
N LEU A 65 -2.67 1.70 -9.78
CA LEU A 65 -1.48 2.50 -10.07
C LEU A 65 -0.34 1.69 -10.71
N GLN A 66 -0.20 0.42 -10.36
CA GLN A 66 0.74 -0.50 -11.01
C GLN A 66 0.35 -0.76 -12.46
N GLU A 67 -0.94 -0.94 -12.75
CA GLU A 67 -1.48 -1.07 -14.12
C GLU A 67 -1.30 0.21 -14.94
N MET A 68 -1.21 1.37 -14.28
CA MET A 68 -0.83 2.64 -14.90
C MET A 68 0.70 2.77 -15.15
N GLY A 69 1.48 1.74 -14.82
CA GLY A 69 2.92 1.66 -15.09
C GLY A 69 3.80 2.14 -13.93
N HIS A 70 3.25 2.44 -12.75
CA HIS A 70 4.02 2.87 -11.59
C HIS A 70 4.62 1.70 -10.81
N GLN A 71 5.64 1.98 -10.00
CA GLN A 71 6.30 0.98 -9.17
C GLN A 71 5.72 0.99 -7.76
N VAL A 72 5.22 -0.15 -7.29
CA VAL A 72 4.87 -0.34 -5.88
C VAL A 72 6.11 -0.79 -5.11
N VAL A 73 6.37 -0.15 -3.98
CA VAL A 73 7.46 -0.47 -3.06
C VAL A 73 6.85 -0.78 -1.70
N LEU A 74 6.80 -2.07 -1.36
CA LEU A 74 6.37 -2.53 -0.06
C LEU A 74 7.54 -2.47 0.92
N ILE A 75 7.32 -1.85 2.07
CA ILE A 75 8.27 -1.81 3.19
C ILE A 75 7.62 -2.55 4.35
N VAL A 76 8.21 -3.67 4.73
CA VAL A 76 7.79 -4.44 5.90
C VAL A 76 8.65 -4.00 7.07
N GLY A 77 8.02 -3.41 8.08
CA GLY A 77 8.70 -2.84 9.25
C GLY A 77 8.96 -3.90 10.32
N ASP A 78 10.02 -4.69 10.13
CA ASP A 78 10.43 -5.74 11.08
C ASP A 78 10.96 -5.20 12.42
N TRP A 79 11.70 -4.10 12.39
CA TRP A 79 12.22 -3.43 13.60
C TRP A 79 11.13 -2.62 14.33
N THR A 80 10.24 -1.94 13.58
CA THR A 80 9.14 -1.17 14.17
C THR A 80 8.11 -2.06 14.86
N ALA A 81 7.90 -3.28 14.34
CA ALA A 81 7.03 -4.28 14.95
C ALA A 81 7.52 -4.73 16.34
N GLN A 82 8.84 -4.80 16.54
CA GLN A 82 9.44 -5.19 17.82
C GLN A 82 9.31 -4.11 18.90
N ILE A 83 9.35 -2.83 18.51
CA ILE A 83 9.17 -1.70 19.43
C ILE A 83 7.69 -1.46 19.74
N GLY A 84 6.81 -1.69 18.76
CA GLY A 84 5.39 -1.37 18.82
C GLY A 84 5.10 0.09 18.47
N ASP A 85 4.10 0.31 17.61
CA ASP A 85 3.63 1.66 17.30
C ASP A 85 2.77 2.20 18.46
N PRO A 86 3.15 3.32 19.11
CA PRO A 86 2.37 3.91 20.20
C PRO A 86 1.05 4.56 19.73
N SER A 87 0.76 4.60 18.41
CA SER A 87 -0.44 5.24 17.89
C SER A 87 -1.72 4.48 18.30
N GLY A 88 -2.33 4.92 19.41
CA GLY A 88 -3.76 4.77 19.66
C GLY A 88 -4.26 3.55 20.45
N GLN A 89 -3.40 2.74 21.08
CA GLN A 89 -3.87 1.66 21.97
C GLN A 89 -3.22 1.68 23.35
N SER A 90 -4.08 1.65 24.38
CA SER A 90 -3.77 1.76 25.82
C SER A 90 -3.27 0.45 26.46
N ILE A 91 -2.96 -0.58 25.67
CA ILE A 91 -2.56 -1.90 26.17
C ILE A 91 -1.23 -2.23 25.52
N MET A 92 -0.18 -2.43 26.32
CA MET A 92 1.12 -2.89 25.82
C MET A 92 0.90 -4.20 25.06
N ARG A 93 1.15 -4.19 23.76
CA ARG A 93 1.11 -5.39 22.94
C ARG A 93 2.21 -6.35 23.42
N PRO A 94 1.98 -7.67 23.44
CA PRO A 94 3.04 -8.63 23.70
C PRO A 94 4.17 -8.42 22.68
N MET A 95 5.41 -8.29 23.16
CA MET A 95 6.57 -8.13 22.29
C MET A 95 6.74 -9.40 21.44
N LEU A 96 6.74 -9.24 20.12
CA LEU A 96 7.00 -10.33 19.18
C LEU A 96 8.50 -10.57 19.08
N THR A 97 8.91 -11.83 18.94
CA THR A 97 10.28 -12.16 18.62
C THR A 97 10.59 -11.77 17.18
N ALA A 98 11.87 -11.59 16.84
CA ALA A 98 12.28 -11.35 15.46
C ALA A 98 11.85 -12.50 14.51
N GLU A 99 11.78 -13.72 15.02
CA GLU A 99 11.32 -14.90 14.28
C GLU A 99 9.82 -14.84 13.98
N ASP A 100 9.00 -14.46 14.97
CA ASP A 100 7.56 -14.26 14.79
C ASP A 100 7.27 -13.15 13.77
N VAL A 101 7.98 -12.03 13.90
CA VAL A 101 7.88 -10.89 12.98
C VAL A 101 8.22 -11.33 11.55
N LYS A 102 9.27 -12.13 11.39
CA LYS A 102 9.67 -12.66 10.09
C LYS A 102 8.63 -13.64 9.51
N ALA A 103 8.10 -14.54 10.33
CA ALA A 103 7.05 -15.47 9.90
C ALA A 103 5.78 -14.73 9.45
N ASN A 104 5.38 -13.70 10.19
CA ASN A 104 4.27 -12.81 9.84
C ASN A 104 4.58 -11.99 8.57
N ALA A 105 5.81 -11.52 8.40
CA ALA A 105 6.22 -10.84 7.17
C ALA A 105 6.05 -11.78 5.96
N ASP A 106 6.47 -13.04 6.07
CA ASP A 106 6.36 -14.02 4.99
C ASP A 106 4.91 -14.31 4.60
N THR A 107 4.00 -14.41 5.58
CA THR A 107 2.56 -14.59 5.32
C THR A 107 1.98 -13.35 4.63
N TYR A 108 2.35 -12.15 5.11
CA TYR A 108 1.95 -10.87 4.52
C TYR A 108 2.38 -10.76 3.06
N MET A 109 3.64 -11.07 2.75
CA MET A 109 4.15 -11.02 1.38
C MET A 109 3.37 -11.97 0.48
N ARG A 110 3.11 -13.21 0.91
CA ARG A 110 2.30 -14.16 0.14
C ARG A 110 0.90 -13.62 -0.17
N GLN A 111 0.24 -13.03 0.82
CA GLN A 111 -1.11 -12.50 0.67
C GLN A 111 -1.16 -11.22 -0.17
N PHE A 112 -0.20 -10.32 0.03
CA PHE A 112 -0.06 -9.07 -0.73
C PHE A 112 0.03 -9.35 -2.24
N PHE A 113 0.82 -10.37 -2.62
CA PHE A 113 1.01 -10.75 -4.01
C PHE A 113 -0.20 -11.45 -4.66
N HIS A 114 -1.31 -11.67 -3.94
CA HIS A 114 -2.56 -12.07 -4.59
C HIS A 114 -3.24 -10.90 -5.34
N VAL A 115 -2.90 -9.65 -5.00
CA VAL A 115 -3.54 -8.46 -5.56
C VAL A 115 -2.57 -7.57 -6.32
N VAL A 116 -1.34 -7.44 -5.81
CA VAL A 116 -0.29 -6.60 -6.41
C VAL A 116 0.75 -7.51 -7.07
N ASP A 117 1.17 -7.20 -8.30
CA ASP A 117 2.14 -8.06 -9.00
C ASP A 117 3.53 -7.92 -8.40
N LYS A 118 4.27 -9.03 -8.43
CA LYS A 118 5.72 -9.02 -8.24
C LYS A 118 6.36 -8.25 -9.39
N ALA A 119 7.38 -7.45 -9.05
CA ALA A 119 8.22 -6.78 -10.04
C ALA A 119 9.15 -7.78 -10.74
#